data_AF-A0A2W5EI98-F1
#
_entry.id   AF-A0A2W5EI98-F1
#
_cell.length_a   1.000
_cell.length_b   1.000
_cell.length_c   1.000
_cell.angle_alpha   90.00
_cell.angle_beta   90.00
_cell.angle_gamma   90.00
#
_symmetry.space_group_name_H-M   'P 1'
#
loop_
_entity.id
_entity.type
_entity.pdbx_description
1 polymer ?
#
loop_
_entity_poly.entity_id
_entity_poly.type
_entity_poly.pdbx_seq_one_letter_code
_entity_poly.pdbx_strand_id
1 'polypeptide(L)'
;MQVIETLAEGLKRELKVVIPAADMKARLDERLVDAKDKVRINGFRPGKVPMGHLKKMYGKSIMADLVNELVREKPSEILSSRGEKSATQPAISMTEDEQEAEKILSAESDFEFTVAYEIIPAIELKANDGIKVTREVVEVSEDEINEQILKIAESARTFEPKKGKAADGDRVTMNYLGKVDGVAFDGGAAEDAELVLGSGRFIPGFEDQLVGVKAGDEKTITVTFPADYPAANLAGKDATFDITVKEVAAAAAVEINDELAEKLGLESAEKLKEIVKGQIESQYGNVTRQKVKRQILDQLDEMYKFDTPAGLVDAEFDNIWRQINTD
;
A
#
# COMPACT_ATOMS: atom_id res chain seq x y z
N MET A 1 16.88 41.13 6.36
CA MET A 1 16.02 40.21 5.58
C MET A 1 14.75 40.93 5.12
N GLN A 2 14.39 40.78 3.84
CA GLN A 2 13.15 41.29 3.25
C GLN A 2 12.38 40.11 2.63
N VAL A 3 11.06 40.10 2.80
CA VAL A 3 10.16 39.11 2.20
C VAL A 3 9.19 39.85 1.30
N ILE A 4 9.22 39.53 0.02
CA ILE A 4 8.42 40.17 -1.02
C ILE A 4 7.46 39.12 -1.57
N GLU A 5 6.17 39.42 -1.56
CA GLU A 5 5.16 38.54 -2.15
C GLU A 5 5.08 38.82 -3.65
N THR A 6 5.47 37.84 -4.47
CA THR A 6 5.52 37.97 -5.94
C THR A 6 4.25 37.49 -6.61
N LEU A 7 3.58 36.47 -6.05
CA LEU A 7 2.33 35.93 -6.57
C LEU A 7 1.37 35.54 -5.43
N ALA A 8 0.11 35.93 -5.60
CA ALA A 8 -0.98 35.59 -4.70
C ALA A 8 -2.27 35.32 -5.51
N GLU A 9 -2.41 34.08 -6.00
CA GLU A 9 -3.56 33.67 -6.80
C GLU A 9 -4.24 32.45 -6.16
N GLY A 10 -5.51 32.59 -5.75
CA GLY A 10 -6.23 31.55 -5.02
C GLY A 10 -5.48 31.11 -3.76
N LEU A 11 -5.12 29.83 -3.69
CA LEU A 11 -4.32 29.25 -2.60
C LEU A 11 -2.81 29.28 -2.86
N LYS A 12 -2.37 29.59 -4.09
CA LYS A 12 -0.95 29.65 -4.46
C LYS A 12 -0.32 30.94 -3.95
N ARG A 13 0.85 30.81 -3.34
CA ARG A 13 1.69 31.92 -2.90
C ARG A 13 3.10 31.71 -3.42
N GLU A 14 3.72 32.81 -3.81
CA GLU A 14 5.13 32.87 -4.14
C GLU A 14 5.77 34.03 -3.38
N LEU A 15 6.80 33.72 -2.61
CA LEU A 15 7.55 34.69 -1.81
C LEU A 15 8.99 34.73 -2.28
N LYS A 16 9.47 35.92 -2.65
CA LYS A 16 10.89 36.19 -2.83
C LYS A 16 11.49 36.64 -1.52
N VAL A 17 12.44 35.88 -1.00
CA VAL A 17 13.17 36.16 0.23
C VAL A 17 14.54 36.70 -0.11
N VAL A 18 14.86 37.90 0.36
CA VAL A 18 16.15 38.57 0.16
C VAL A 18 16.86 38.72 1.50
N ILE A 19 18.01 38.07 1.62
CA ILE A 19 18.89 38.15 2.80
C ILE A 19 20.12 39.00 2.42
N PRO A 20 20.29 40.17 3.04
CA PRO A 20 21.42 41.05 2.74
C PRO A 20 22.78 40.36 2.91
N ALA A 21 23.75 40.70 2.06
CA ALA A 21 25.11 40.20 2.14
C ALA A 21 25.77 40.51 3.50
N ALA A 22 25.39 41.61 4.15
CA ALA A 22 25.86 41.97 5.49
C ALA A 22 25.44 40.96 6.56
N ASP A 23 24.17 40.51 6.52
CA ASP A 23 23.64 39.50 7.45
C ASP A 23 24.32 38.14 7.21
N MET A 24 24.56 37.80 5.94
CA MET A 24 25.29 36.59 5.54
C MET A 24 26.75 36.62 6.01
N LYS A 25 27.45 37.76 5.87
CA LYS A 25 28.82 37.93 6.39
C LYS A 25 28.90 37.77 7.90
N ALA A 26 27.98 38.38 8.64
CA ALA A 26 27.97 38.31 10.10
C ALA A 26 27.81 36.85 10.59
N ARG A 27 26.87 36.10 10.01
CA ARG A 27 26.65 34.67 10.32
C ARG A 27 27.83 33.79 9.90
N LEU A 28 28.45 34.08 8.75
CA LEU A 28 29.65 33.39 8.30
C LEU A 28 30.82 33.61 9.27
N ASP A 29 31.04 34.84 9.71
CA ASP A 29 32.11 35.18 10.65
C ASP A 29 31.89 34.49 12.01
N GLU A 30 30.65 34.39 12.49
CA GLU A 30 30.29 33.62 13.69
C GLU A 30 30.61 32.13 13.55
N ARG A 31 30.18 31.49 12.44
CA ARG A 31 30.49 30.07 12.18
C ARG A 31 31.98 29.81 11.97
N LEU A 32 32.72 30.78 11.42
CA LEU A 32 34.18 30.70 11.30
C LEU A 32 34.87 30.75 12.67
N VAL A 33 34.34 31.51 13.64
CA VAL A 33 34.83 31.49 15.03
C VAL A 33 34.66 30.11 15.64
N ASP A 34 33.48 29.49 15.49
CA ASP A 34 33.23 28.14 16.01
C ASP A 34 34.08 27.07 15.32
N ALA A 35 34.28 27.21 14.00
CA ALA A 35 35.10 26.30 13.22
C ALA A 35 36.59 26.39 13.60
N LYS A 36 37.07 27.57 14.00
CA LYS A 36 38.47 27.82 14.38
C LYS A 36 38.97 26.88 15.48
N ASP A 37 38.09 26.53 16.41
CA ASP A 37 38.43 25.67 17.56
C ASP A 37 38.33 24.17 17.23
N LYS A 38 37.57 23.81 16.19
CA LYS A 38 37.32 22.41 15.79
C LYS A 38 38.25 21.94 14.67
N VAL A 39 38.68 22.84 13.78
CA VAL A 39 39.44 22.49 12.57
C VAL A 39 40.93 22.36 12.84
N ARG A 40 41.55 21.30 12.34
CA ARG A 40 43.01 21.11 12.32
C ARG A 40 43.56 21.50 10.96
N ILE A 41 44.41 22.52 10.92
CA ILE A 41 45.09 22.96 9.69
C ILE A 41 46.58 22.74 9.84
N ASN A 42 47.19 22.08 8.86
CA ASN A 42 48.64 21.83 8.83
C ASN A 42 49.41 23.15 8.96
N GLY A 43 50.31 23.22 9.94
CA GLY A 43 51.11 24.42 10.23
C GLY A 43 50.54 25.37 11.28
N PHE A 44 49.31 25.15 11.78
CA PHE A 44 48.70 25.98 12.82
C PHE A 44 48.20 25.15 14.00
N ARG A 45 48.43 25.66 15.23
CA ARG A 45 47.83 25.08 16.43
C ARG A 45 46.30 25.32 16.42
N PRO A 46 45.47 24.32 16.81
CA PRO A 46 44.02 24.50 16.93
C PRO A 46 43.64 25.77 17.70
N GLY A 47 42.64 26.52 17.21
CA GLY A 47 42.21 27.80 17.81
C GLY A 47 43.13 29.01 17.53
N LYS A 48 44.26 28.83 16.85
CA LYS A 48 45.23 29.91 16.53
C LYS A 48 45.44 30.16 15.04
N VAL A 49 44.57 29.60 14.18
CA VAL A 49 44.54 29.92 12.75
C VAL A 49 44.07 31.38 12.56
N PRO A 50 44.75 32.20 11.75
CA PRO A 50 44.26 33.52 11.36
C PRO A 50 42.96 33.44 10.56
N MET A 51 41.99 34.31 10.86
CA MET A 51 40.66 34.31 10.22
C MET A 51 40.71 34.42 8.70
N GLY A 52 41.63 35.21 8.14
CA GLY A 52 41.78 35.35 6.70
C GLY A 52 42.21 34.06 5.99
N HIS A 53 43.01 33.21 6.65
CA HIS A 53 43.41 31.92 6.09
C HIS A 53 42.30 30.88 6.24
N LEU A 54 41.56 30.92 7.34
CA LEU A 54 40.41 30.06 7.58
C LEU A 54 39.29 30.34 6.56
N LYS A 55 39.01 31.63 6.32
CA LYS A 55 38.02 32.08 5.32
C LYS A 55 38.38 31.67 3.89
N LYS A 56 39.67 31.69 3.52
CA LYS A 56 40.12 31.23 2.20
C LYS A 56 39.91 29.72 2.00
N MET A 57 40.12 28.92 3.04
CA MET A 57 40.02 27.46 2.93
C MET A 57 38.61 26.92 3.14
N TYR A 58 37.86 27.45 4.11
CA TYR A 58 36.57 26.91 4.55
C TYR A 58 35.42 27.92 4.39
N GLY A 59 35.68 29.14 3.95
CA GLY A 59 34.64 30.17 3.82
C GLY A 59 33.55 29.76 2.84
N LYS A 60 33.92 29.25 1.65
CA LYS A 60 32.94 28.80 0.64
C LYS A 60 32.11 27.60 1.13
N SER A 61 32.72 26.63 1.83
CA SER A 61 32.01 25.45 2.32
C SER A 61 31.05 25.79 3.46
N ILE A 62 31.51 26.58 4.44
CA ILE A 62 30.67 27.03 5.56
C ILE A 62 29.52 27.92 5.06
N MET A 63 29.78 28.74 4.03
CA MET A 63 28.73 29.55 3.40
C MET A 63 27.70 28.69 2.68
N ALA A 64 28.12 27.63 1.96
CA ALA A 64 27.20 26.70 1.33
C ALA A 64 26.32 25.98 2.36
N ASP A 65 26.90 25.54 3.48
CA ASP A 65 26.15 24.95 4.60
C ASP A 65 25.16 25.95 5.19
N LEU A 66 25.57 27.21 5.40
CA LEU A 66 24.71 28.28 5.90
C LEU A 66 23.56 28.58 4.94
N VAL A 67 23.81 28.61 3.63
CA VAL A 67 22.78 28.79 2.61
C VAL A 67 21.76 27.65 2.67
N ASN A 68 22.22 26.40 2.72
CA ASN A 68 21.34 25.23 2.85
C ASN A 68 20.50 25.26 4.13
N GLU A 69 21.10 25.67 5.25
CA GLU A 69 20.42 25.85 6.53
C GLU A 69 19.32 26.93 6.43
N LEU A 70 19.65 28.10 5.89
CA LEU A 70 18.71 29.20 5.71
C LEU A 70 17.55 28.85 4.79
N VAL A 71 17.84 28.15 3.68
CA VAL A 71 16.83 27.65 2.74
C VAL A 71 15.87 26.68 3.42
N ARG A 72 16.34 25.89 4.40
CA ARG A 72 15.50 24.94 5.13
C ARG A 72 14.68 25.59 6.25
N GLU A 73 15.28 26.52 7.00
CA GLU A 73 14.65 27.09 8.20
C GLU A 73 13.74 28.27 7.88
N LYS A 74 14.18 29.21 7.03
CA LYS A 74 13.47 30.47 6.80
C LYS A 74 12.06 30.33 6.23
N PRO A 75 11.76 29.41 5.29
CA PRO A 75 10.38 29.21 4.84
C PRO A 75 9.43 28.91 6.01
N SER A 76 9.82 28.02 6.93
CA SER A 76 9.00 27.65 8.09
C SER A 76 8.76 28.80 9.07
N GLU A 77 9.78 29.64 9.31
CA GLU A 77 9.68 30.82 10.17
C GLU A 77 8.74 31.87 9.56
N ILE A 78 8.86 32.10 8.25
CA ILE A 78 8.02 33.05 7.51
C ILE A 78 6.55 32.60 7.57
N LEU A 79 6.28 31.34 7.25
CA LEU A 79 4.93 30.76 7.32
C LEU A 79 4.33 30.90 8.73
N SER A 80 5.10 30.57 9.76
CA SER A 80 4.66 30.67 11.16
C SER A 80 4.37 32.12 11.57
N SER A 81 5.19 33.08 11.13
CA SER A 81 5.00 34.50 11.43
C SER A 81 3.74 35.08 10.77
N ARG A 82 3.36 34.53 9.61
CA ARG A 82 2.15 34.89 8.86
C ARG A 82 0.92 34.11 9.34
N GLY A 83 1.08 33.10 10.19
CA GLY A 83 0.00 32.21 10.62
C GLY A 83 -0.53 31.30 9.49
N GLU A 84 0.24 31.15 8.40
CA GLU A 84 -0.14 30.37 7.23
C GLU A 84 0.36 28.93 7.37
N LYS A 85 -0.44 27.97 6.92
CA LYS A 85 -0.05 26.55 6.87
C LYS A 85 0.12 26.15 5.42
N SER A 86 1.32 25.69 5.08
CA SER A 86 1.59 25.13 3.75
C SER A 86 0.93 23.76 3.60
N ALA A 87 0.29 23.52 2.47
CA ALA A 87 -0.36 22.26 2.12
C ALA A 87 0.67 21.16 1.79
N THR A 88 1.75 21.54 1.11
CA THR A 88 2.86 20.66 0.73
C THR A 88 4.18 21.22 1.25
N GLN A 89 5.28 20.47 1.06
CA GLN A 89 6.61 21.04 1.28
C GLN A 89 6.82 22.18 0.28
N PRO A 90 7.17 23.41 0.75
CA PRO A 90 7.38 24.54 -0.15
C PRO A 90 8.45 24.23 -1.19
N ALA A 91 8.16 24.52 -2.46
CA ALA A 91 9.13 24.43 -3.53
C ALA A 91 10.06 25.64 -3.44
N ILE A 92 11.36 25.39 -3.26
CA ILE A 92 12.36 26.44 -3.19
C ILE A 92 13.11 26.49 -4.52
N SER A 93 13.14 27.67 -5.13
CA SER A 93 13.94 27.94 -6.33
C SER A 93 15.00 28.97 -5.99
N MET A 94 16.21 28.74 -6.48
CA MET A 94 17.38 29.59 -6.28
C MET A 94 17.86 30.08 -7.66
N THR A 95 18.76 31.07 -7.69
CA THR A 95 19.37 31.47 -8.98
C THR A 95 20.12 30.29 -9.60
N GLU A 96 19.88 30.05 -10.89
CA GLU A 96 20.57 29.02 -11.68
C GLU A 96 21.90 29.56 -12.26
N ASP A 97 22.16 30.86 -12.14
CA ASP A 97 23.37 31.50 -12.66
C ASP A 97 24.59 31.20 -11.77
N GLU A 98 25.53 30.41 -12.29
CA GLU A 98 26.76 30.02 -11.59
C GLU A 98 27.57 31.24 -11.07
N GLN A 99 27.58 32.34 -11.84
CA GLN A 99 28.30 33.56 -11.48
C GLN A 99 27.65 34.30 -10.31
N GLU A 100 26.33 34.21 -10.17
CA GLU A 100 25.60 34.82 -9.06
C GLU A 100 25.71 33.93 -7.82
N ALA A 101 25.61 32.61 -7.99
CA ALA A 101 25.89 31.64 -6.94
C ALA A 101 27.31 31.81 -6.35
N GLU A 102 28.34 32.03 -7.19
CA GLU A 102 29.70 32.22 -6.69
C GLU A 102 29.87 33.53 -5.89
N LYS A 103 29.17 34.60 -6.28
CA LYS A 103 29.15 35.88 -5.54
C LYS A 103 28.42 35.75 -4.21
N ILE A 104 27.33 35.00 -4.16
CA ILE A 104 26.60 34.68 -2.92
C ILE A 104 27.52 33.89 -1.97
N LEU A 105 28.18 32.85 -2.48
CA LEU A 105 29.10 32.02 -1.69
C LEU A 105 30.34 32.78 -1.20
N SER A 106 30.69 33.87 -1.88
CA SER A 106 31.77 34.78 -1.49
C SER A 106 31.30 35.93 -0.60
N ALA A 107 30.00 35.97 -0.27
CA ALA A 107 29.33 37.04 0.47
C ALA A 107 29.41 38.41 -0.22
N GLU A 108 29.53 38.44 -1.55
CA GLU A 108 29.67 39.68 -2.33
C GLU A 108 28.32 40.20 -2.84
N SER A 109 27.29 39.35 -2.86
CA SER A 109 25.93 39.69 -3.26
C SER A 109 24.92 39.24 -2.21
N ASP A 110 23.74 39.85 -2.26
CA ASP A 110 22.60 39.45 -1.45
C ASP A 110 22.15 38.04 -1.83
N PHE A 111 21.67 37.29 -0.85
CA PHE A 111 21.17 35.94 -1.06
C PHE A 111 19.67 35.99 -1.29
N GLU A 112 19.25 35.63 -2.49
CA GLU A 112 17.84 35.61 -2.91
C GLU A 112 17.38 34.19 -3.21
N PHE A 113 16.21 33.82 -2.71
CA PHE A 113 15.53 32.58 -3.09
C PHE A 113 14.02 32.79 -3.11
N THR A 114 13.36 32.02 -3.97
CA THR A 114 11.91 32.03 -4.14
C THR A 114 11.31 30.82 -3.43
N VAL A 115 10.24 31.04 -2.68
CA VAL A 115 9.47 30.01 -1.99
C VAL A 115 8.07 29.99 -2.57
N ALA A 116 7.76 28.95 -3.34
CA ALA A 116 6.42 28.70 -3.86
C ALA A 116 5.71 27.66 -2.98
N TYR A 117 4.51 27.97 -2.52
CA TYR A 117 3.70 27.07 -1.69
C TYR A 117 2.21 27.32 -1.89
N GLU A 118 1.41 26.37 -1.41
CA GLU A 118 -0.05 26.49 -1.40
C GLU A 118 -0.54 26.55 0.05
N ILE A 119 -1.46 27.46 0.34
CA ILE A 119 -2.05 27.62 1.67
C ILE A 119 -3.16 26.59 1.87
N ILE A 120 -3.21 25.96 3.05
CA ILE A 120 -4.38 25.20 3.49
C ILE A 120 -5.49 26.19 3.85
N PRO A 121 -6.65 26.14 3.17
CA PRO A 121 -7.76 27.04 3.49
C PRO A 121 -8.23 26.82 4.93
N ALA A 122 -8.61 27.90 5.62
CA ALA A 122 -9.25 27.79 6.92
C ALA A 122 -10.66 27.22 6.73
N ILE A 123 -10.90 26.01 7.25
CA ILE A 123 -12.21 25.36 7.20
C ILE A 123 -12.97 25.71 8.50
N GLU A 124 -13.99 26.54 8.39
CA GLU A 124 -14.89 26.84 9.51
C GLU A 124 -15.89 25.70 9.71
N LEU A 125 -15.83 25.04 10.86
CA LEU A 125 -16.72 23.92 11.18
C LEU A 125 -18.17 24.41 11.34
N LYS A 126 -19.04 23.98 10.42
CA LYS A 126 -20.50 24.12 10.50
C LYS A 126 -21.07 23.15 11.52
N ALA A 127 -22.25 23.46 12.06
CA ALA A 127 -22.95 22.60 13.02
C ALA A 127 -23.38 21.27 12.40
N ASN A 128 -23.25 20.19 13.17
CA ASN A 128 -23.45 18.81 12.69
C ASN A 128 -24.90 18.33 12.85
N ASP A 129 -25.78 19.14 13.46
CA ASP A 129 -27.13 18.75 13.90
C ASP A 129 -28.08 18.42 12.74
N GLY A 130 -27.73 18.80 11.50
CA GLY A 130 -28.52 18.52 10.30
C GLY A 130 -28.22 17.18 9.62
N ILE A 131 -27.16 16.48 10.01
CA ILE A 131 -26.72 15.26 9.32
C ILE A 131 -27.65 14.09 9.69
N LYS A 132 -28.39 13.58 8.70
CA LYS A 132 -29.27 12.42 8.88
C LYS A 132 -28.57 11.17 8.39
N VAL A 133 -28.37 10.21 9.26
CA VAL A 133 -27.71 8.94 8.94
C VAL A 133 -28.70 7.80 9.12
N THR A 134 -28.79 6.92 8.13
CA THR A 134 -29.58 5.70 8.22
C THR A 134 -28.65 4.52 8.45
N ARG A 135 -28.72 3.93 9.65
CA ARG A 135 -28.00 2.70 9.97
C ARG A 135 -28.87 1.49 9.65
N GLU A 136 -28.50 0.78 8.59
CA GLU A 136 -29.11 -0.51 8.26
C GLU A 136 -28.66 -1.56 9.29
N VAL A 137 -29.61 -2.16 9.99
CA VAL A 137 -29.37 -3.27 10.90
C VAL A 137 -29.91 -4.52 10.22
N VAL A 138 -29.03 -5.48 9.98
CA VAL A 138 -29.39 -6.80 9.45
C VAL A 138 -29.36 -7.76 10.62
N GLU A 139 -30.49 -8.42 10.88
CA GLU A 139 -30.53 -9.53 11.83
C GLU A 139 -29.97 -10.77 11.15
N VAL A 140 -28.97 -11.39 11.77
CA VAL A 140 -28.39 -12.63 11.25
C VAL A 140 -29.39 -13.75 11.46
N SER A 141 -29.86 -14.33 10.36
CA SER A 141 -30.79 -15.46 10.40
C SER A 141 -30.08 -16.75 10.83
N GLU A 142 -30.81 -17.69 11.44
CA GLU A 142 -30.25 -19.01 11.76
C GLU A 142 -29.85 -19.79 10.50
N ASP A 143 -30.54 -19.56 9.38
CA ASP A 143 -30.23 -20.19 8.10
C ASP A 143 -28.86 -19.76 7.56
N GLU A 144 -28.52 -18.47 7.64
CA GLU A 144 -27.19 -17.97 7.24
C GLU A 144 -26.08 -18.52 8.15
N ILE A 145 -26.35 -18.66 9.46
CA ILE A 145 -25.40 -19.27 10.40
C ILE A 145 -25.17 -20.73 10.03
N ASN A 146 -26.24 -21.48 9.77
CA ASN A 146 -26.14 -22.89 9.38
C ASN A 146 -25.43 -23.04 8.02
N GLU A 147 -25.72 -22.20 7.03
CA GLU A 147 -25.04 -22.22 5.74
C GLU A 147 -23.55 -21.94 5.87
N GLN A 148 -23.17 -20.95 6.70
CA GLN A 148 -21.77 -20.61 6.91
C GLN A 148 -21.03 -21.69 7.70
N ILE A 149 -21.68 -22.30 8.70
CA ILE A 149 -21.13 -23.46 9.39
C ILE A 149 -20.95 -24.62 8.42
N LEU A 150 -21.95 -24.90 7.57
CA LEU A 150 -21.84 -25.94 6.56
C LEU A 150 -20.63 -25.66 5.67
N LYS A 151 -20.44 -24.46 5.12
CA LYS A 151 -19.24 -24.11 4.31
C LYS A 151 -17.93 -24.35 5.06
N ILE A 152 -17.83 -23.95 6.32
CA ILE A 152 -16.64 -24.23 7.16
C ILE A 152 -16.45 -25.73 7.30
N ALA A 153 -17.53 -26.46 7.55
CA ALA A 153 -17.52 -27.89 7.73
C ALA A 153 -17.22 -28.65 6.42
N GLU A 154 -17.61 -28.12 5.26
CA GLU A 154 -17.21 -28.61 3.94
C GLU A 154 -15.69 -28.50 3.75
N SER A 155 -15.09 -27.39 4.20
CA SER A 155 -13.64 -27.20 4.14
C SER A 155 -12.87 -28.10 5.11
N ALA A 156 -13.50 -28.51 6.22
CA ALA A 156 -12.95 -29.42 7.22
C ALA A 156 -13.41 -30.88 7.03
N ARG A 157 -13.97 -31.22 5.86
CA ARG A 157 -14.46 -32.56 5.54
C ARG A 157 -13.39 -33.62 5.78
N THR A 158 -13.78 -34.67 6.49
CA THR A 158 -13.00 -35.91 6.52
C THR A 158 -13.40 -36.80 5.36
N PHE A 159 -12.40 -37.40 4.72
CA PHE A 159 -12.60 -38.32 3.62
C PHE A 159 -12.29 -39.75 4.07
N GLU A 160 -13.21 -40.67 3.81
CA GLU A 160 -13.05 -42.08 4.14
C GLU A 160 -12.82 -42.91 2.88
N PRO A 161 -11.85 -43.86 2.89
CA PRO A 161 -11.54 -44.70 1.73
C PRO A 161 -12.78 -45.47 1.27
N LYS A 162 -13.10 -45.38 -0.02
CA LYS A 162 -14.26 -46.07 -0.61
C LYS A 162 -13.87 -47.00 -1.74
N LYS A 163 -14.51 -48.17 -1.80
CA LYS A 163 -14.35 -49.14 -2.89
C LYS A 163 -15.40 -48.93 -3.99
N GLY A 164 -15.45 -47.72 -4.55
CA GLY A 164 -16.46 -47.29 -5.52
C GLY A 164 -15.88 -46.43 -6.64
N LYS A 165 -16.74 -46.06 -7.60
CA LYS A 165 -16.40 -45.04 -8.60
C LYS A 165 -16.34 -43.67 -7.92
N ALA A 166 -15.42 -42.83 -8.36
CA ALA A 166 -15.37 -41.42 -7.99
C ALA A 166 -16.62 -40.69 -8.53
N ALA A 167 -17.15 -39.81 -7.73
CA ALA A 167 -18.29 -38.94 -7.97
C ALA A 167 -17.91 -37.52 -7.55
N ASP A 168 -18.71 -36.55 -7.97
CA ASP A 168 -18.52 -35.17 -7.57
C ASP A 168 -18.53 -35.02 -6.04
N GLY A 169 -17.58 -34.28 -5.48
CA GLY A 169 -17.36 -34.14 -4.05
C GLY A 169 -16.46 -35.19 -3.38
N ASP A 170 -16.03 -36.24 -4.07
CA ASP A 170 -15.05 -37.20 -3.54
C ASP A 170 -13.61 -36.68 -3.63
N ARG A 171 -12.74 -37.17 -2.75
CA ARG A 171 -11.29 -36.96 -2.84
C ARG A 171 -10.64 -38.10 -3.59
N VAL A 172 -9.88 -37.77 -4.62
CA VAL A 172 -9.08 -38.71 -5.42
C VAL A 172 -7.61 -38.41 -5.18
N THR A 173 -6.87 -39.41 -4.72
CA THR A 173 -5.41 -39.35 -4.61
C THR A 173 -4.81 -39.97 -5.87
N MET A 174 -4.04 -39.19 -6.63
CA MET A 174 -3.51 -39.62 -7.92
C MET A 174 -2.09 -39.13 -8.15
N ASN A 175 -1.37 -39.86 -9.00
CA ASN A 175 -0.19 -39.35 -9.65
C ASN A 175 -0.61 -38.84 -11.03
N TYR A 176 -0.11 -37.69 -11.46
CA TYR A 176 -0.35 -37.21 -12.82
C TYR A 176 0.93 -36.68 -13.46
N LEU A 177 1.00 -36.81 -14.77
CA LEU A 177 2.08 -36.27 -15.58
C LEU A 177 1.52 -35.59 -16.83
N GLY A 178 1.60 -34.27 -16.85
CA GLY A 178 1.15 -33.39 -17.92
C GLY A 178 2.20 -33.23 -19.01
N LYS A 179 1.75 -33.34 -20.26
CA LYS A 179 2.55 -33.17 -21.47
C LYS A 179 1.86 -32.20 -22.41
N VAL A 180 2.65 -31.30 -23.01
CA VAL A 180 2.22 -30.44 -24.12
C VAL A 180 3.02 -30.88 -25.35
N ASP A 181 2.35 -31.19 -26.45
CA ASP A 181 2.98 -31.70 -27.68
C ASP A 181 3.89 -32.93 -27.46
N GLY A 182 3.55 -33.77 -26.47
CA GLY A 182 4.31 -34.97 -26.10
C GLY A 182 5.52 -34.73 -25.18
N VAL A 183 5.80 -33.48 -24.80
CA VAL A 183 6.90 -33.11 -23.88
C VAL A 183 6.32 -32.77 -22.50
N ALA A 184 6.86 -33.39 -21.44
CA ALA A 184 6.47 -33.05 -20.07
C ALA A 184 6.87 -31.60 -19.75
N PHE A 185 5.96 -30.84 -19.14
CA PHE A 185 6.20 -29.45 -18.79
C PHE A 185 6.37 -29.27 -17.27
N ASP A 186 7.10 -28.23 -16.88
CA ASP A 186 7.37 -27.93 -15.47
C ASP A 186 6.10 -27.49 -14.73
N GLY A 187 5.87 -28.02 -13.54
CA GLY A 187 4.61 -27.88 -12.79
C GLY A 187 3.45 -28.76 -13.30
N GLY A 188 3.69 -29.60 -14.31
CA GLY A 188 2.69 -30.53 -14.86
C GLY A 188 2.70 -31.92 -14.21
N ALA A 189 3.58 -32.21 -13.26
CA ALA A 189 3.69 -33.53 -12.64
C ALA A 189 3.59 -33.44 -11.11
N ALA A 190 2.82 -34.35 -10.52
CA ALA A 190 2.74 -34.51 -9.08
C ALA A 190 2.53 -35.97 -8.70
N GLU A 191 3.10 -36.36 -7.56
CA GLU A 191 2.87 -37.66 -6.93
C GLU A 191 2.03 -37.47 -5.66
N ASP A 192 1.12 -38.41 -5.40
CA ASP A 192 0.20 -38.39 -4.25
C ASP A 192 -0.60 -37.09 -4.13
N ALA A 193 -0.96 -36.50 -5.28
CA ALA A 193 -1.78 -35.31 -5.32
C ALA A 193 -3.22 -35.65 -4.90
N GLU A 194 -3.70 -34.97 -3.87
CA GLU A 194 -5.09 -35.07 -3.42
C GLU A 194 -5.95 -33.99 -4.09
N LEU A 195 -6.99 -34.42 -4.79
CA LEU A 195 -7.94 -33.53 -5.44
C LEU A 195 -9.38 -33.89 -5.04
N VAL A 196 -10.13 -32.90 -4.57
CA VAL A 196 -11.58 -33.04 -4.37
C VAL A 196 -12.25 -32.66 -5.69
N LEU A 197 -13.01 -33.61 -6.27
CA LEU A 197 -13.76 -33.38 -7.50
C LEU A 197 -14.85 -32.33 -7.25
N GLY A 198 -14.95 -31.34 -8.14
CA GLY A 198 -15.87 -30.21 -8.02
C GLY A 198 -15.31 -29.01 -7.26
N SER A 199 -14.03 -29.05 -6.83
CA SER A 199 -13.40 -27.94 -6.10
C SER A 199 -12.98 -26.79 -7.01
N GLY A 200 -12.88 -27.02 -8.33
CA GLY A 200 -12.45 -26.01 -9.29
C GLY A 200 -11.01 -25.53 -9.08
N ARG A 201 -10.20 -26.34 -8.37
CA ARG A 201 -8.78 -26.03 -8.13
C ARG A 201 -7.92 -26.32 -9.35
N PHE A 202 -8.37 -27.26 -10.20
CA PHE A 202 -7.67 -27.62 -11.43
C PHE A 202 -8.29 -26.90 -12.64
N ILE A 203 -7.59 -26.98 -13.76
CA ILE A 203 -8.07 -26.39 -15.03
C ILE A 203 -9.44 -26.98 -15.43
N PRO A 204 -10.36 -26.13 -15.94
CA PRO A 204 -11.69 -26.58 -16.36
C PRO A 204 -11.64 -27.79 -17.29
N GLY A 205 -12.50 -28.78 -17.07
CA GLY A 205 -12.54 -30.03 -17.83
C GLY A 205 -11.57 -31.13 -17.35
N PHE A 206 -10.67 -30.85 -16.40
CA PHE A 206 -9.81 -31.86 -15.78
C PHE A 206 -10.60 -32.74 -14.80
N GLU A 207 -11.29 -32.10 -13.84
CA GLU A 207 -12.05 -32.78 -12.79
C GLU A 207 -13.23 -33.59 -13.39
N ASP A 208 -13.91 -33.05 -14.40
CA ASP A 208 -15.04 -33.71 -15.07
C ASP A 208 -14.67 -35.06 -15.70
N GLN A 209 -13.44 -35.17 -16.22
CA GLN A 209 -12.95 -36.41 -16.83
C GLN A 209 -12.50 -37.44 -15.78
N LEU A 210 -12.33 -37.05 -14.53
CA LEU A 210 -12.00 -37.94 -13.43
C LEU A 210 -13.23 -38.49 -12.70
N VAL A 211 -14.41 -37.94 -12.98
CA VAL A 211 -15.67 -38.51 -12.49
C VAL A 211 -15.84 -39.93 -13.07
N GLY A 212 -16.07 -40.90 -12.19
CA GLY A 212 -16.33 -42.30 -12.54
C GLY A 212 -15.13 -43.25 -12.45
N VAL A 213 -13.91 -42.75 -12.20
CA VAL A 213 -12.68 -43.57 -12.07
C VAL A 213 -12.66 -44.36 -10.76
N LYS A 214 -11.90 -45.45 -10.70
CA LYS A 214 -11.68 -46.26 -9.50
C LYS A 214 -10.21 -46.22 -9.07
N ALA A 215 -9.96 -46.58 -7.81
CA ALA A 215 -8.62 -46.82 -7.32
C ALA A 215 -7.91 -47.90 -8.17
N GLY A 216 -6.71 -47.58 -8.64
CA GLY A 216 -5.91 -48.40 -9.56
C GLY A 216 -6.13 -48.14 -11.05
N ASP A 217 -7.05 -47.25 -11.43
CA ASP A 217 -7.26 -46.92 -12.85
C ASP A 217 -6.16 -45.99 -13.38
N GLU A 218 -5.70 -46.28 -14.59
CA GLU A 218 -4.84 -45.39 -15.39
C GLU A 218 -5.68 -44.76 -16.49
N LYS A 219 -5.62 -43.43 -16.62
CA LYS A 219 -6.38 -42.68 -17.62
C LYS A 219 -5.56 -41.53 -18.16
N THR A 220 -5.49 -41.42 -19.48
CA THR A 220 -4.97 -40.22 -20.14
C THR A 220 -6.15 -39.30 -20.45
N ILE A 221 -6.08 -38.07 -19.97
CA ILE A 221 -7.09 -37.03 -20.25
C ILE A 221 -6.47 -35.92 -21.10
N THR A 222 -7.28 -35.26 -21.91
CA THR A 222 -6.86 -34.10 -22.71
C THR A 222 -7.67 -32.89 -22.28
N VAL A 223 -6.98 -31.80 -22.00
CA VAL A 223 -7.56 -30.56 -21.49
C VAL A 223 -6.87 -29.37 -22.14
N THR A 224 -7.65 -28.32 -22.40
CA THR A 224 -7.15 -27.07 -22.98
C THR A 224 -6.96 -26.06 -21.87
N PHE A 225 -5.78 -25.47 -21.80
CA PHE A 225 -5.52 -24.39 -20.84
C PHE A 225 -6.31 -23.13 -21.21
N PRO A 226 -6.84 -22.40 -20.21
CA PRO A 226 -7.47 -21.11 -20.45
C PRO A 226 -6.53 -20.11 -21.15
N ALA A 227 -7.09 -19.17 -21.91
CA ALA A 227 -6.31 -18.16 -22.62
C ALA A 227 -5.64 -17.15 -21.68
N ASP A 228 -6.18 -17.00 -20.48
CA ASP A 228 -5.74 -16.12 -19.38
C ASP A 228 -4.84 -16.84 -18.36
N TYR A 229 -4.31 -18.03 -18.70
CA TYR A 229 -3.50 -18.79 -17.77
C TYR A 229 -2.16 -18.07 -17.45
N PRO A 230 -1.75 -17.96 -16.16
CA PRO A 230 -0.56 -17.18 -15.77
C PRO A 230 0.75 -17.62 -16.44
N ALA A 231 0.85 -18.89 -16.83
CA ALA A 231 1.98 -19.42 -17.57
C ALA A 231 1.77 -19.20 -19.09
N ALA A 232 2.38 -18.16 -19.64
CA ALA A 232 2.26 -17.78 -21.06
C ALA A 232 2.66 -18.89 -22.05
N ASN A 233 3.50 -19.83 -21.60
CA ASN A 233 3.91 -21.01 -22.37
C ASN A 233 2.84 -22.11 -22.46
N LEU A 234 1.81 -22.06 -21.60
CA LEU A 234 0.72 -23.03 -21.49
C LEU A 234 -0.64 -22.44 -21.91
N ALA A 235 -0.81 -21.12 -21.81
CA ALA A 235 -2.06 -20.44 -22.14
C ALA A 235 -2.59 -20.81 -23.54
N GLY A 236 -3.85 -21.28 -23.60
CA GLY A 236 -4.53 -21.65 -24.85
C GLY A 236 -4.01 -22.93 -25.55
N LYS A 237 -3.10 -23.68 -24.93
CA LYS A 237 -2.60 -24.94 -25.51
C LYS A 237 -3.35 -26.16 -25.00
N ASP A 238 -3.40 -27.19 -25.82
CA ASP A 238 -3.88 -28.51 -25.43
C ASP A 238 -2.77 -29.29 -24.73
N ALA A 239 -3.11 -29.91 -23.61
CA ALA A 239 -2.22 -30.76 -22.84
C ALA A 239 -2.87 -32.10 -22.55
N THR A 240 -2.05 -33.15 -22.58
CA THR A 240 -2.43 -34.50 -22.20
C THR A 240 -1.86 -34.82 -20.82
N PHE A 241 -2.71 -35.26 -19.90
CA PHE A 241 -2.29 -35.69 -18.57
C PHE A 241 -2.47 -37.20 -18.44
N ASP A 242 -1.37 -37.89 -18.19
CA ASP A 242 -1.38 -39.30 -17.82
C ASP A 242 -1.63 -39.40 -16.31
N ILE A 243 -2.76 -39.95 -15.91
CA ILE A 243 -3.21 -40.00 -14.52
C ILE A 243 -3.27 -41.45 -14.05
N THR A 244 -2.67 -41.71 -12.90
CA THR A 244 -2.76 -42.99 -12.19
C THR A 244 -3.46 -42.76 -10.85
N VAL A 245 -4.67 -43.28 -10.71
CA VAL A 245 -5.46 -43.13 -9.48
C VAL A 245 -4.97 -44.13 -8.44
N LYS A 246 -4.49 -43.64 -7.30
CA LYS A 246 -4.06 -44.48 -6.17
C LYS A 246 -5.22 -44.83 -5.26
N GLU A 247 -6.01 -43.83 -4.89
CA GLU A 247 -7.09 -43.99 -3.91
C GLU A 247 -8.27 -43.08 -4.23
N VAL A 248 -9.48 -43.56 -3.90
CA VAL A 248 -10.70 -42.76 -3.94
C VAL A 248 -11.33 -42.80 -2.55
N ALA A 249 -11.59 -41.64 -1.99
CA ALA A 249 -12.19 -41.47 -0.67
C ALA A 249 -13.49 -40.66 -0.79
N ALA A 250 -14.57 -41.13 -0.15
CA ALA A 250 -15.83 -40.42 -0.09
C ALA A 250 -15.77 -39.32 0.95
N ALA A 251 -16.39 -38.17 0.65
CA ALA A 251 -16.69 -37.19 1.68
C ALA A 251 -17.63 -37.83 2.71
N ALA A 252 -17.23 -37.85 3.98
CA ALA A 252 -18.14 -38.20 5.05
C ALA A 252 -19.27 -37.16 5.12
N ALA A 253 -20.48 -37.60 5.50
CA ALA A 253 -21.58 -36.69 5.74
C ALA A 253 -21.18 -35.71 6.85
N VAL A 254 -21.31 -34.42 6.57
CA VAL A 254 -20.94 -33.38 7.52
C VAL A 254 -22.19 -32.95 8.27
N GLU A 255 -22.31 -33.44 9.49
CA GLU A 255 -23.34 -32.98 10.42
C GLU A 255 -22.77 -31.92 11.36
N ILE A 256 -23.59 -30.93 11.72
CA ILE A 256 -23.22 -29.92 12.71
C ILE A 256 -23.32 -30.57 14.10
N ASN A 257 -22.24 -31.23 14.52
CA ASN A 257 -22.15 -31.93 15.80
C ASN A 257 -20.89 -31.52 16.59
N ASP A 258 -20.77 -31.98 17.83
CA ASP A 258 -19.63 -31.64 18.69
C ASP A 258 -18.30 -32.19 18.14
N GLU A 259 -18.32 -33.29 17.38
CA GLU A 259 -17.12 -33.83 16.72
C GLU A 259 -16.53 -32.88 15.67
N LEU A 260 -17.38 -32.17 14.92
CA LEU A 260 -16.96 -31.12 14.00
C LEU A 260 -16.36 -29.93 14.76
N ALA A 261 -16.97 -29.54 15.87
CA ALA A 261 -16.46 -28.46 16.71
C ALA A 261 -15.07 -28.81 17.27
N GLU A 262 -14.89 -30.04 17.78
CA GLU A 262 -13.60 -30.52 18.28
C GLU A 262 -12.52 -30.53 17.18
N LYS A 263 -12.85 -30.97 15.96
CA LYS A 263 -11.94 -30.92 14.80
C LYS A 263 -11.49 -29.49 14.45
N LEU A 264 -12.35 -28.50 14.69
CA LEU A 264 -12.07 -27.09 14.49
C LEU A 264 -11.42 -26.42 15.73
N GLY A 265 -11.13 -27.20 16.78
CA GLY A 265 -10.50 -26.72 18.01
C GLY A 265 -11.46 -26.06 19.01
N LEU A 266 -12.76 -26.35 18.91
CA LEU A 266 -13.81 -25.80 19.76
C LEU A 266 -14.43 -26.89 20.66
N GLU A 267 -14.98 -26.47 21.80
CA GLU A 267 -15.51 -27.40 22.83
C GLU A 267 -16.93 -27.92 22.51
N SER A 268 -17.70 -27.24 21.67
CA SER A 268 -19.07 -27.67 21.32
C SER A 268 -19.60 -27.03 20.03
N ALA A 269 -20.60 -27.67 19.42
CA ALA A 269 -21.32 -27.15 18.26
C ALA A 269 -22.06 -25.83 18.57
N GLU A 270 -22.49 -25.62 19.82
CA GLU A 270 -23.08 -24.36 20.27
C GLU A 270 -22.07 -23.22 20.25
N LYS A 271 -20.84 -23.45 20.71
CA LYS A 271 -19.76 -22.45 20.63
C LYS A 271 -19.40 -22.13 19.19
N LEU A 272 -19.39 -23.14 18.31
CA LEU A 272 -19.19 -22.92 16.87
C LEU A 272 -20.27 -21.99 16.29
N LYS A 273 -21.55 -22.22 16.62
CA LYS A 273 -22.66 -21.34 16.23
C LYS A 273 -22.50 -19.92 16.75
N GLU A 274 -22.13 -19.75 18.02
CA GLU A 274 -21.92 -18.43 18.62
C GLU A 274 -20.77 -17.66 17.95
N ILE A 275 -19.65 -18.31 17.68
CA ILE A 275 -18.49 -17.70 17.01
C ILE A 275 -18.85 -17.30 15.59
N VAL A 276 -19.51 -18.19 14.82
CA VAL A 276 -19.93 -17.89 13.45
C VAL A 276 -20.93 -16.75 13.43
N LYS A 277 -21.89 -16.73 14.36
CA LYS A 277 -22.82 -15.60 14.52
C LYS A 277 -22.08 -14.29 14.78
N GLY A 278 -21.15 -14.27 15.75
CA GLY A 278 -20.35 -13.08 16.06
C GLY A 278 -19.48 -12.62 14.89
N GLN A 279 -18.96 -13.56 14.09
CA GLN A 279 -18.22 -13.25 12.88
C GLN A 279 -19.10 -12.60 11.81
N ILE A 280 -20.29 -13.14 11.55
CA ILE A 280 -21.25 -12.58 10.59
C ILE A 280 -21.73 -11.20 11.06
N GLU A 281 -22.07 -11.04 12.35
CA GLU A 281 -22.45 -9.76 12.94
C GLU A 281 -21.33 -8.71 12.80
N SER A 282 -20.07 -9.10 13.01
CA SER A 282 -18.92 -8.23 12.83
C SER A 282 -18.73 -7.83 11.36
N GLN A 283 -18.90 -8.77 10.42
CA GLN A 283 -18.85 -8.49 8.98
C GLN A 283 -19.93 -7.49 8.56
N TYR A 284 -21.20 -7.75 8.90
CA TYR A 284 -22.28 -6.80 8.62
C TYR A 284 -22.09 -5.48 9.35
N GLY A 285 -21.63 -5.51 10.60
CA GLY A 285 -21.31 -4.32 11.38
C GLY A 285 -20.26 -3.44 10.69
N ASN A 286 -19.21 -4.04 10.13
CA ASN A 286 -18.18 -3.32 9.38
C ASN A 286 -18.73 -2.71 8.09
N VAL A 287 -19.52 -3.46 7.32
CA VAL A 287 -20.15 -2.97 6.09
C VAL A 287 -21.13 -1.83 6.39
N THR A 288 -22.01 -1.99 7.38
CA THR A 288 -22.93 -0.94 7.82
C THR A 288 -22.16 0.29 8.30
N ARG A 289 -21.07 0.13 9.06
CA ARG A 289 -20.25 1.25 9.51
C ARG A 289 -19.60 1.98 8.33
N GLN A 290 -19.13 1.27 7.32
CA GLN A 290 -18.60 1.86 6.10
C GLN A 290 -19.68 2.64 5.32
N LYS A 291 -20.88 2.08 5.16
CA LYS A 291 -22.02 2.75 4.54
C LYS A 291 -22.41 4.04 5.28
N VAL A 292 -22.55 3.95 6.61
CA VAL A 292 -22.83 5.10 7.48
C VAL A 292 -21.74 6.17 7.34
N LYS A 293 -20.46 5.76 7.40
CA LYS A 293 -19.33 6.69 7.22
C LYS A 293 -19.42 7.40 5.87
N ARG A 294 -19.74 6.67 4.80
CA ARG A 294 -19.93 7.24 3.46
C ARG A 294 -21.07 8.25 3.42
N GLN A 295 -22.25 7.93 3.96
CA GLN A 295 -23.38 8.86 4.04
C GLN A 295 -23.01 10.17 4.75
N ILE A 296 -22.22 10.09 5.83
CA ILE A 296 -21.74 11.26 6.54
C ILE A 296 -20.77 12.06 5.67
N LEU A 297 -19.81 11.41 5.02
CA LEU A 297 -18.84 12.08 4.15
C LEU A 297 -19.51 12.75 2.95
N ASP A 298 -20.50 12.11 2.32
CA ASP A 298 -21.25 12.67 1.20
C ASP A 298 -22.02 13.94 1.62
N GLN A 299 -22.66 13.92 2.80
CA GLN A 299 -23.32 15.12 3.34
C GLN A 299 -22.32 16.21 3.74
N LEU A 300 -21.14 15.84 4.24
CA LEU A 300 -20.07 16.79 4.53
C LEU A 300 -19.56 17.44 3.24
N ASP A 301 -19.39 16.68 2.16
CA ASP A 301 -18.98 17.20 0.85
C ASP A 301 -19.97 18.24 0.31
N GLU A 302 -21.27 18.00 0.45
CA GLU A 302 -22.30 18.99 0.09
C GLU A 302 -22.24 20.27 0.94
N MET A 303 -21.92 20.14 2.22
CA MET A 303 -21.87 21.27 3.16
C MET A 303 -20.60 22.11 3.04
N TYR A 304 -19.46 21.49 2.73
CA TYR A 304 -18.15 22.14 2.71
C TYR A 304 -17.63 22.25 1.28
N LYS A 305 -17.80 23.43 0.69
CA LYS A 305 -17.14 23.79 -0.57
C LYS A 305 -15.99 24.74 -0.28
N PHE A 306 -14.77 24.27 -0.50
CA PHE A 306 -13.55 25.04 -0.39
C PHE A 306 -12.63 24.68 -1.56
N ASP A 307 -11.79 25.64 -1.96
CA ASP A 307 -10.77 25.36 -2.97
C ASP A 307 -9.75 24.36 -2.40
N THR A 308 -9.39 23.36 -3.18
CA THR A 308 -8.38 22.37 -2.79
C THR A 308 -7.00 22.78 -3.30
N PRO A 309 -5.95 22.69 -2.47
CA PRO A 309 -4.58 22.86 -2.94
C PRO A 309 -4.27 21.85 -4.06
N ALA A 310 -3.90 22.34 -5.25
CA ALA A 310 -3.64 21.51 -6.42
C ALA A 310 -2.50 20.51 -6.15
N GLY A 311 -1.46 20.94 -5.42
CA GLY A 311 -0.34 20.07 -5.07
C GLY A 311 -0.73 18.86 -4.19
N LEU A 312 -1.77 18.99 -3.36
CA LEU A 312 -2.30 17.85 -2.61
C LEU A 312 -3.13 16.92 -3.49
N VAL A 313 -3.88 17.48 -4.44
CA VAL A 313 -4.65 16.70 -5.42
C VAL A 313 -3.72 15.87 -6.31
N ASP A 314 -2.65 16.48 -6.81
CA ASP A 314 -1.66 15.81 -7.65
C ASP A 314 -0.92 14.70 -6.86
N ALA A 315 -0.53 14.99 -5.61
CA ALA A 315 0.12 13.98 -4.76
C ALA A 315 -0.80 12.77 -4.47
N GLU A 316 -2.09 13.01 -4.25
CA GLU A 316 -3.06 11.94 -4.03
C GLU A 316 -3.34 11.16 -5.31
N PHE A 317 -3.42 11.85 -6.45
CA PHE A 317 -3.51 11.20 -7.77
C PHE A 317 -2.32 10.27 -8.01
N ASP A 318 -1.09 10.73 -7.78
CA ASP A 318 0.11 9.92 -7.94
C ASP A 318 0.15 8.71 -6.99
N ASN A 319 -0.38 8.85 -5.77
CA ASN A 319 -0.51 7.73 -4.83
C ASN A 319 -1.47 6.65 -5.37
N ILE A 320 -2.66 7.07 -5.81
CA ILE A 320 -3.67 6.15 -6.37
C ILE A 320 -3.13 5.51 -7.65
N TRP A 321 -2.51 6.30 -8.53
CA TRP A 321 -1.97 5.81 -9.80
C TRP A 321 -0.84 4.80 -9.60
N ARG A 322 0.03 5.00 -8.60
CA ARG A 322 1.05 4.01 -8.24
C ARG A 322 0.44 2.71 -7.74
N GLN A 323 -0.61 2.78 -6.91
CA GLN A 323 -1.29 1.57 -6.42
C GLN A 323 -1.88 0.76 -7.58
N ILE A 324 -2.56 1.43 -8.51
CA ILE A 324 -3.17 0.78 -9.68
C ILE A 324 -2.13 0.14 -10.61
N ASN A 325 -0.96 0.76 -10.80
CA ASN A 325 0.09 0.20 -11.67
C ASN A 325 0.94 -0.90 -11.00
N THR A 326 0.82 -1.06 -9.68
CA THR A 326 1.58 -2.07 -8.93
C THR A 326 0.78 -3.35 -8.70
N ASP A 327 -0.56 -3.27 -8.71
CA ASP A 327 -1.50 -4.41 -8.74
C ASP A 327 -1.70 -4.95 -10.17
#